data_AF-A0A9D6J5E9-F1
#
_entry.id   AF-A0A9D6J5E9-F1
#
_cell.length_a   1.000
_cell.length_b   1.000
_cell.length_c   1.000
_cell.angle_alpha   90.00
_cell.angle_beta   90.00
_cell.angle_gamma   90.00
#
_symmetry.space_group_name_H-M   'P 1'
#
loop_
_entity.id
_entity.type
_entity.pdbx_description
1 polymer ?
#
loop_
_entity_poly.entity_id
_entity_poly.type
_entity_poly.pdbx_seq_one_letter_code
_entity_poly.pdbx_strand_id
1 'polypeptide(L)'
;MIKQLGDLHALPDETSKSVESLLFGKRVVVFGGIGRDHYWPLLRDAGVKDSDYRWYEGYKTISQARTAEIVGWCDLVVVITSYAGHLLLYQTREVLSKGQVLLLIHNSGVGTLRQQILEKFKKSD
;
A
#
# COMPACT_ATOMS: atom_id res chain seq x y z
N MET A 1 32.08 26.42 25.18
CA MET A 1 32.11 25.30 24.22
C MET A 1 30.70 24.68 24.10
N ILE A 2 29.68 25.50 23.81
CA ILE A 2 28.26 25.11 23.70
C ILE A 2 27.62 25.71 22.41
N LYS A 3 28.41 26.35 21.54
CA LYS A 3 27.91 27.10 20.37
C LYS A 3 28.13 26.42 19.00
N GLN A 4 28.64 25.18 18.94
CA GLN A 4 28.97 24.51 17.67
C GLN A 4 28.24 23.19 17.41
N LEU A 5 27.20 22.87 18.20
CA LEU A 5 26.32 21.73 17.96
C LEU A 5 24.97 22.13 17.32
N GLY A 6 24.78 23.41 16.99
CA GLY A 6 23.53 23.92 16.40
C GLY A 6 23.45 23.84 14.87
N ASP A 7 24.58 23.70 14.17
CA ASP A 7 24.65 24.00 12.72
C ASP A 7 25.02 22.80 11.82
N LEU A 8 25.14 21.58 12.36
CA LEU A 8 25.49 20.40 11.57
C LEU A 8 24.69 19.17 12.02
N HIS A 9 23.40 19.20 11.69
CA HIS A 9 22.65 18.09 11.12
C HIS A 9 21.22 18.60 10.99
N ALA A 10 20.87 19.02 9.77
CA ALA A 10 19.48 19.16 9.36
C ALA A 10 18.73 17.93 9.89
N LEU A 11 17.80 18.15 10.81
CA LEU A 11 16.87 17.11 11.23
C LEU A 11 16.32 16.50 9.93
N PRO A 12 16.45 15.18 9.69
CA PRO A 12 15.84 14.58 8.52
C PRO A 12 14.38 14.98 8.57
N ASP A 13 13.92 15.64 7.51
CA ASP A 13 12.59 16.21 7.41
C ASP A 13 11.58 15.05 7.46
N GLU A 14 11.22 14.58 8.66
CA GLU A 14 10.40 13.36 8.83
C GLU A 14 9.01 13.54 8.21
N THR A 15 8.57 14.80 8.12
CA THR A 15 7.39 15.27 7.37
C THR A 15 7.46 14.90 5.88
N SER A 16 8.65 14.88 5.26
CA SER A 16 8.84 14.50 3.85
C SER A 16 8.51 13.02 3.60
N LYS A 17 8.58 12.16 4.63
CA LYS A 17 8.26 10.73 4.56
C LYS A 17 6.92 10.35 5.21
N SER A 18 6.16 11.33 5.68
CA SER A 18 4.82 11.10 6.23
C SER A 18 3.83 10.68 5.15
N VAL A 19 3.08 9.61 5.43
CA VAL A 19 1.95 9.12 4.61
C VAL A 19 0.60 9.60 5.14
N GLU A 20 0.61 10.43 6.18
CA GLU A 20 -0.58 10.81 6.93
C GLU A 20 -1.71 11.30 6.02
N SER A 21 -2.89 10.71 6.19
CA SER A 21 -4.12 11.02 5.46
C SER A 21 -4.06 10.88 3.93
N LEU A 22 -2.97 10.38 3.33
CA LEU A 22 -2.85 10.23 1.87
C LEU A 22 -3.87 9.24 1.28
N LEU A 23 -4.39 8.32 2.10
CA LEU A 23 -5.38 7.32 1.74
C LEU A 23 -6.73 7.55 2.42
N PHE A 24 -6.99 8.77 2.94
CA PHE A 24 -8.25 9.09 3.60
C PHE A 24 -9.45 8.81 2.67
N GLY A 25 -10.40 8.02 3.18
CA GLY A 25 -11.60 7.62 2.45
C GLY A 25 -11.38 6.61 1.32
N LYS A 26 -10.19 6.02 1.19
CA LYS A 26 -9.90 4.96 0.22
C LYS A 26 -10.19 3.58 0.81
N ARG A 27 -10.86 2.74 0.02
CA ARG A 27 -11.00 1.31 0.27
C ARG A 27 -9.76 0.61 -0.26
N VAL A 28 -9.08 -0.12 0.61
CA VAL A 28 -7.80 -0.77 0.31
C VAL A 28 -7.95 -2.26 0.42
N VAL A 29 -7.50 -2.98 -0.61
CA VAL A 29 -7.31 -4.42 -0.52
C VAL A 29 -5.84 -4.79 -0.67
N VAL A 30 -5.36 -5.66 0.20
CA VAL A 30 -4.03 -6.25 0.11
C VAL A 30 -4.16 -7.74 -0.18
N PHE A 31 -3.54 -8.17 -1.28
CA PHE A 31 -3.32 -9.57 -1.58
C PHE A 31 -1.89 -9.94 -1.16
N GLY A 32 -1.76 -10.76 -0.11
CA GLY A 32 -0.49 -10.93 0.60
C GLY A 32 -0.40 -12.20 1.44
N GLY A 33 0.81 -12.69 1.73
CA GLY A 33 1.03 -13.90 2.55
C GLY A 33 1.42 -13.66 4.02
N ILE A 34 1.74 -12.43 4.43
CA ILE A 34 2.30 -12.14 5.78
C ILE A 34 1.22 -11.75 6.81
N GLY A 35 -0.06 -11.75 6.43
CA GLY A 35 -1.17 -11.46 7.34
C GLY A 35 -1.65 -10.01 7.30
N ARG A 36 -2.88 -9.80 7.78
CA ARG A 36 -3.56 -8.49 7.83
C ARG A 36 -2.78 -7.46 8.64
N ASP A 37 -2.25 -7.86 9.79
CA ASP A 37 -1.65 -6.96 10.78
C ASP A 37 -0.31 -6.38 10.35
N HIS A 38 0.37 -7.03 9.40
CA HIS A 38 1.69 -6.58 8.94
C HIS A 38 1.63 -5.20 8.26
N TYR A 39 0.60 -4.96 7.46
CA TYR A 39 0.43 -3.68 6.73
C TYR A 39 -0.51 -2.71 7.44
N TRP A 40 -1.29 -3.19 8.40
CA TRP A 40 -2.35 -2.42 9.03
C TRP A 40 -1.86 -1.11 9.69
N PRO A 41 -0.77 -1.08 10.48
CA PRO A 41 -0.29 0.15 11.09
C PRO A 41 -0.03 1.25 10.05
N LEU A 42 0.63 0.93 8.94
CA LEU A 42 0.92 1.90 7.89
C LEU A 42 -0.35 2.41 7.20
N LEU A 43 -1.31 1.52 6.91
CA LEU A 43 -2.56 1.89 6.26
C LEU A 43 -3.43 2.77 7.17
N ARG A 44 -3.48 2.44 8.47
CA ARG A 44 -4.15 3.25 9.48
C ARG A 44 -3.52 4.64 9.57
N ASP A 45 -2.19 4.72 9.62
CA ASP A 45 -1.47 6.00 9.65
C ASP A 45 -1.73 6.81 8.37
N ALA A 46 -1.91 6.14 7.22
CA ALA A 46 -2.31 6.78 5.96
C ALA A 46 -3.78 7.22 5.91
N GLY A 47 -4.57 6.97 6.96
CA GLY A 47 -5.97 7.40 7.08
C GLY A 47 -7.01 6.36 6.63
N VAL A 48 -6.62 5.10 6.41
CA VAL A 48 -7.55 4.02 6.07
C VAL A 48 -8.32 3.57 7.31
N LYS A 49 -9.64 3.45 7.20
CA LYS A 49 -10.47 2.90 8.28
C LYS A 49 -10.41 1.37 8.27
N ASP A 50 -10.58 0.76 9.43
CA ASP A 50 -10.55 -0.71 9.56
C ASP A 50 -11.59 -1.39 8.67
N SER A 51 -12.79 -0.80 8.57
CA SER A 51 -13.89 -1.24 7.69
C SER A 51 -13.56 -1.15 6.19
N ASP A 52 -12.63 -0.28 5.83
CA ASP A 52 -12.22 -0.01 4.45
C ASP A 52 -10.96 -0.79 4.07
N TYR A 53 -10.42 -1.60 4.98
CA TYR A 53 -9.26 -2.45 4.75
C TYR A 53 -9.64 -3.92 4.71
N ARG A 54 -9.32 -4.58 3.59
CA ARG A 54 -9.43 -6.04 3.45
C ARG A 54 -8.08 -6.66 3.11
N TRP A 55 -7.86 -7.84 3.66
CA TRP A 55 -6.68 -8.65 3.39
C TRP A 55 -7.10 -10.04 2.95
N TYR A 56 -6.45 -10.56 1.91
CA TYR A 56 -6.69 -11.89 1.39
C TYR A 56 -5.37 -12.65 1.28
N GLU A 57 -5.34 -13.80 1.95
CA GLU A 57 -4.27 -14.78 1.82
C GLU A 57 -4.45 -15.57 0.53
N GLY A 58 -3.36 -15.84 -0.18
CA GLY A 58 -3.34 -16.87 -1.21
C GLY A 58 -3.42 -16.33 -2.64
N TYR A 59 -2.26 -16.24 -3.28
CA TYR A 59 -2.13 -15.98 -4.72
C TYR A 59 -2.58 -17.15 -5.60
N LYS A 60 -2.93 -18.30 -5.00
CA LYS A 60 -3.19 -19.57 -5.71
C LYS A 60 -4.62 -20.08 -5.62
N THR A 61 -5.48 -19.47 -4.80
CA THR A 61 -6.82 -20.01 -4.46
C THR A 61 -7.98 -19.10 -4.85
N ILE A 62 -7.72 -17.86 -5.30
CA ILE A 62 -8.76 -16.91 -5.69
C ILE A 62 -9.04 -17.03 -7.20
N SER A 63 -10.29 -17.33 -7.56
CA SER A 63 -10.73 -17.36 -8.95
C SER A 63 -10.76 -15.95 -9.55
N GLN A 64 -10.66 -15.83 -10.87
CA GLN A 64 -10.71 -14.53 -11.56
C GLN A 64 -12.02 -13.77 -11.27
N ALA A 65 -13.17 -14.47 -11.24
CA ALA A 65 -14.45 -13.88 -10.88
C ALA A 65 -14.43 -13.28 -9.46
N ARG A 66 -13.86 -14.02 -8.50
CA ARG A 66 -13.73 -13.53 -7.13
C ARG A 66 -12.76 -12.35 -7.03
N THR A 67 -11.66 -12.37 -7.80
CA THR A 67 -10.75 -11.23 -7.92
C THR A 67 -11.48 -9.99 -8.45
N ALA A 68 -12.35 -10.13 -9.45
CA ALA A 68 -13.16 -9.03 -9.99
C ALA A 68 -14.09 -8.43 -8.93
N GLU A 69 -14.80 -9.25 -8.16
CA GLU A 69 -15.67 -8.79 -7.06
C GLU A 69 -14.91 -8.01 -6.00
N ILE A 70 -13.73 -8.52 -5.60
CA ILE A 70 -12.89 -7.88 -4.58
C ILE A 70 -12.34 -6.56 -5.10
N VAL A 71 -11.79 -6.55 -6.32
CA VAL A 71 -11.23 -5.35 -6.95
C VAL A 71 -12.32 -4.31 -7.18
N GLY A 72 -13.51 -4.69 -7.64
CA GLY A 72 -14.64 -3.77 -7.83
C GLY A 72 -15.11 -3.05 -6.55
N TRP A 73 -14.81 -3.61 -5.38
CA TRP A 73 -15.12 -2.98 -4.09
C TRP A 73 -14.07 -1.96 -3.63
N CYS A 74 -12.86 -1.92 -4.19
CA CYS A 74 -11.79 -1.09 -3.65
C CYS A 74 -11.39 0.09 -4.55
N ASP A 75 -10.60 1.03 -4.00
CA ASP A 75 -10.01 2.13 -4.74
C ASP A 75 -8.50 1.92 -4.95
N LEU A 76 -7.87 1.16 -4.04
CA LEU A 76 -6.47 0.80 -4.05
C LEU A 76 -6.30 -0.71 -3.86
N VAL A 77 -5.65 -1.35 -4.83
CA VAL A 77 -5.22 -2.74 -4.77
C VAL A 77 -3.72 -2.81 -4.54
N VAL A 78 -3.30 -3.58 -3.55
CA VAL A 78 -1.89 -3.86 -3.28
C VAL A 78 -1.65 -5.35 -3.52
N VAL A 79 -0.78 -5.68 -4.47
CA VAL A 79 -0.38 -7.06 -4.74
C VAL A 79 1.06 -7.25 -4.29
N ILE A 80 1.28 -8.14 -3.32
CA ILE A 80 2.61 -8.50 -2.85
C ILE A 80 3.13 -9.68 -3.70
N THR A 81 4.25 -9.53 -4.41
CA THR A 81 4.65 -10.49 -5.47
C THR A 81 5.72 -11.49 -5.04
N SER A 82 6.14 -11.51 -3.77
CA SER A 82 7.30 -12.28 -3.30
C SER A 82 7.21 -13.81 -3.44
N TYR A 83 6.05 -14.40 -3.74
CA TYR A 83 5.87 -15.87 -3.83
C TYR A 83 4.82 -16.32 -4.85
N ALA A 84 5.12 -16.19 -6.16
CA ALA A 84 4.20 -16.58 -7.25
C ALA A 84 2.96 -15.67 -7.43
N GLY A 85 3.08 -14.39 -7.09
CA GLY A 85 2.04 -13.37 -7.31
C GLY A 85 1.77 -13.01 -8.78
N HIS A 86 2.44 -13.64 -9.75
CA HIS A 86 2.26 -13.35 -11.18
C HIS A 86 0.84 -13.64 -11.66
N LEU A 87 0.22 -14.75 -11.24
CA LEU A 87 -1.14 -15.09 -11.65
C LEU A 87 -2.16 -14.07 -11.14
N LEU A 88 -2.08 -13.74 -9.86
CA LEU A 88 -2.98 -12.77 -9.24
C LEU A 88 -2.77 -11.36 -9.79
N LEU A 89 -1.53 -11.01 -10.14
CA LEU A 89 -1.21 -9.77 -10.85
C LEU A 89 -1.93 -9.71 -12.19
N TYR A 90 -1.89 -10.78 -13.00
CA TYR A 90 -2.61 -10.82 -14.28
C TYR A 90 -4.12 -10.69 -14.06
N GLN A 91 -4.70 -11.50 -13.16
CA GLN A 91 -6.14 -11.42 -12.85
C GLN A 91 -6.56 -10.03 -12.37
N THR A 92 -5.75 -9.38 -11.51
CA THR A 92 -6.04 -8.05 -10.99
C THR A 92 -5.99 -7.00 -12.09
N ARG A 93 -4.99 -7.06 -12.98
CA ARG A 93 -4.85 -6.10 -14.09
C ARG A 93 -6.02 -6.15 -15.05
N GLU A 94 -6.57 -7.32 -15.33
CA GLU A 94 -7.70 -7.49 -16.26
C GLU A 94 -9.01 -6.88 -15.74
N VAL A 95 -9.18 -6.83 -14.42
CA VAL A 95 -10.44 -6.38 -13.77
C VAL A 95 -10.34 -4.99 -13.16
N LEU A 96 -9.17 -4.34 -13.26
CA LEU A 96 -8.94 -3.01 -12.71
C LEU A 96 -9.70 -1.95 -13.54
N SER A 97 -10.52 -1.16 -12.85
CA SER A 97 -11.32 -0.10 -13.45
C SER A 97 -10.61 1.25 -13.47
N LYS A 98 -11.08 2.16 -14.34
CA LYS A 98 -10.54 3.53 -14.44
C LYS A 98 -10.69 4.25 -13.10
N GLY A 99 -9.58 4.80 -12.59
CA GLY A 99 -9.52 5.52 -11.31
C GLY A 99 -9.11 4.67 -10.11
N GLN A 100 -9.08 3.34 -10.25
CA GLN A 100 -8.48 2.46 -9.26
C GLN A 100 -6.96 2.44 -9.42
N VAL A 101 -6.25 2.24 -8.31
CA VAL A 101 -4.79 2.21 -8.26
C VAL A 101 -4.32 0.80 -7.94
N LEU A 102 -3.31 0.32 -8.67
CA LEU A 102 -2.62 -0.93 -8.38
C LEU A 102 -1.18 -0.64 -7.94
N LEU A 103 -0.81 -1.09 -6.74
CA LEU A 103 0.56 -1.06 -6.21
C LEU A 103 1.13 -2.47 -6.18
N LEU A 104 2.38 -2.61 -6.62
CA LEU A 104 3.05 -3.90 -6.79
C LEU A 104 4.26 -3.96 -5.88
N ILE A 105 4.15 -4.70 -4.77
CA ILE A 105 5.20 -4.72 -3.76
C ILE A 105 6.05 -5.98 -3.98
N HIS A 106 7.27 -5.77 -4.47
CA HIS A 106 8.29 -6.82 -4.59
C HIS A 106 9.01 -6.95 -3.24
N ASN A 107 8.95 -8.13 -2.62
CA ASN A 107 9.35 -8.40 -1.23
C ASN A 107 8.39 -7.75 -0.24
N SER A 108 7.83 -8.52 0.68
CA SER A 108 6.71 -8.19 1.58
C SER A 108 7.00 -7.10 2.64
N GLY A 109 7.60 -5.99 2.24
CA GLY A 109 8.06 -4.91 3.11
C GLY A 109 7.06 -3.77 3.23
N VAL A 110 6.75 -3.40 4.48
CA VAL A 110 5.98 -2.20 4.82
C VAL A 110 6.68 -0.92 4.31
N GLY A 111 8.02 -0.90 4.30
CA GLY A 111 8.80 0.22 3.76
C GLY A 111 8.55 0.45 2.26
N THR A 112 8.48 -0.62 1.47
CA THR A 112 8.19 -0.54 0.02
C THR A 112 6.75 -0.09 -0.23
N LEU A 113 5.79 -0.57 0.58
CA LEU A 113 4.41 -0.07 0.50
C LEU A 113 4.33 1.44 0.80
N ARG A 114 5.04 1.90 1.84
CA ARG A 114 5.13 3.32 2.19
C ARG A 114 5.67 4.14 1.02
N GLN A 115 6.77 3.71 0.43
CA GLN A 115 7.38 4.39 -0.71
C GLN A 115 6.40 4.52 -1.88
N GLN A 116 5.69 3.44 -2.24
CA GLN A 116 4.72 3.49 -3.33
C GLN A 116 3.50 4.36 -3.03
N ILE A 117 3.04 4.42 -1.77
CA ILE A 117 1.98 5.35 -1.38
C ILE A 117 2.46 6.79 -1.57
N LEU A 118 3.68 7.11 -1.12
CA LEU A 118 4.27 8.43 -1.28
C LEU A 118 4.39 8.80 -2.76
N GLU A 119 5.01 7.95 -3.58
CA GLU A 119 5.21 8.18 -5.02
C GLU A 119 3.88 8.38 -5.76
N LYS A 120 2.82 7.68 -5.35
CA LYS A 120 1.55 7.68 -6.07
C LYS A 120 0.59 8.78 -5.64
N PHE A 121 0.57 9.12 -4.34
CA PHE A 121 -0.46 9.98 -3.75
C PHE A 121 0.10 11.28 -3.19
N LYS A 122 1.40 11.35 -2.88
CA LYS A 122 2.04 12.62 -2.54
C LYS A 122 2.37 13.33 -3.85
N LYS A 123 1.82 14.52 -4.06
CA LYS A 123 2.14 15.34 -5.23
C LYS A 123 3.66 15.54 -5.27
N SER A 124 4.27 15.21 -6.40
CA SER A 124 5.56 15.79 -6.75
C SER A 124 5.27 17.22 -7.16
N ASP A 125 5.75 18.19 -6.39
CA ASP A 125 5.75 19.60 -6.81
C ASP A 125 6.54 19.78 -8.13
#